data_AF-A0A7X6SS82-F1
#
_entry.id   AF-A0A7X6SS82-F1
#
_cell.length_a   1.000
_cell.length_b   1.000
_cell.length_c   1.000
_cell.angle_alpha   90.00
_cell.angle_beta   90.00
_cell.angle_gamma   90.00
#
_symmetry.space_group_name_H-M   'P 1'
#
loop_
_entity.id
_entity.type
_entity.pdbx_description
1 polymer ?
#
loop_
_entity_poly.entity_id
_entity_poly.type
_entity_poly.pdbx_seq_one_letter_code
_entity_poly.pdbx_strand_id
1 'polypeptide(L)'
;MKGLDQSKYPIEDIFENQKADNTVRQLLKIFHANLHQEFEKANNVLKSRTHCIGITYLYSPRKAFIYLSVWQNFLSMRFFTGNSHIEGLNKGIWNKKDDNRGSETFIIQNNQSLDHAVIFAMEAHKIASDWSR
;
A
#
# COMPACT_ATOMS: atom_id res chain seq x y z
N MET A 1 -10.92 -2.07 -10.41
CA MET A 1 -9.58 -1.52 -10.10
C MET A 1 -8.58 -2.17 -11.04
N LYS A 2 -7.87 -1.38 -11.87
CA LYS A 2 -6.99 -1.88 -12.93
C LYS A 2 -5.70 -2.48 -12.32
N GLY A 3 -5.27 -3.66 -12.77
CA GLY A 3 -4.00 -4.26 -12.31
C GLY A 3 -4.03 -4.85 -10.89
N LEU A 4 -5.21 -5.01 -10.29
CA LEU A 4 -5.40 -5.66 -8.99
C LEU A 4 -5.88 -7.10 -9.18
N ASP A 5 -5.09 -8.07 -8.74
CA ASP A 5 -5.50 -9.46 -8.61
C ASP A 5 -6.43 -9.63 -7.40
N GLN A 6 -7.66 -10.10 -7.65
CA GLN A 6 -8.69 -10.31 -6.64
C GLN A 6 -9.20 -11.76 -6.62
N SER A 7 -8.46 -12.69 -7.21
CA SER A 7 -8.91 -14.08 -7.43
C SER A 7 -9.27 -14.83 -6.13
N LYS A 8 -8.59 -14.53 -5.03
CA LYS A 8 -8.81 -15.19 -3.73
C LYS A 8 -9.69 -14.40 -2.76
N TYR A 9 -9.60 -13.07 -2.78
CA TYR A 9 -10.35 -12.18 -1.89
C TYR A 9 -10.90 -11.02 -2.71
N PRO A 10 -12.15 -11.09 -3.20
CA PRO A 10 -12.79 -9.96 -3.87
C PRO A 10 -12.74 -8.69 -3.01
N ILE A 11 -12.48 -7.53 -3.64
CA ILE A 11 -12.35 -6.28 -2.86
C ILE A 11 -13.67 -5.88 -2.18
N GLU A 12 -14.81 -6.22 -2.79
CA GLU A 12 -16.12 -5.94 -2.21
C GLU A 12 -16.36 -6.77 -0.94
N ASP A 13 -15.99 -8.05 -0.93
CA ASP A 13 -16.02 -8.89 0.27
C ASP A 13 -15.13 -8.33 1.39
N ILE A 14 -13.96 -7.77 1.05
CA ILE A 14 -13.08 -7.11 2.03
C ILE A 14 -13.80 -5.90 2.63
N PHE A 15 -14.42 -5.06 1.81
CA PHE A 15 -15.16 -3.90 2.30
C PHE A 15 -16.32 -4.29 3.22
N GLU A 16 -17.06 -5.34 2.88
CA GLU A 16 -18.17 -5.85 3.70
C GLU A 16 -17.67 -6.42 5.03
N ASN A 17 -16.65 -7.29 4.98
CA ASN A 17 -16.08 -7.92 6.17
C ASN A 17 -15.46 -6.92 7.14
N GLN A 18 -14.80 -5.87 6.62
CA GLN A 18 -14.21 -4.80 7.42
C GLN A 18 -15.22 -3.69 7.78
N LYS A 19 -16.47 -3.80 7.30
CA LYS A 19 -17.53 -2.79 7.45
C LYS A 19 -17.10 -1.40 6.98
N ALA A 20 -16.26 -1.35 5.94
CA ALA A 20 -15.69 -0.13 5.41
C ALA A 20 -16.79 0.81 4.90
N ASP A 21 -16.79 2.04 5.40
CA ASP A 21 -17.71 3.08 4.96
C ASP A 21 -17.43 3.54 3.52
N ASN A 22 -18.32 4.36 2.97
CA ASN A 22 -18.17 4.87 1.61
C ASN A 22 -16.91 5.72 1.42
N THR A 23 -16.49 6.44 2.45
CA THR A 23 -15.29 7.28 2.43
C THR A 23 -14.05 6.41 2.27
N VAL A 24 -13.91 5.35 3.06
CA VAL A 24 -12.81 4.38 2.99
C VAL A 24 -12.78 3.69 1.63
N ARG A 25 -13.94 3.27 1.13
CA ARG A 25 -14.06 2.66 -0.21
C ARG A 25 -13.58 3.62 -1.31
N GLN A 26 -13.95 4.90 -1.21
CA GLN A 26 -13.51 5.94 -2.15
C GLN A 26 -12.02 6.22 -2.02
N LEU A 27 -11.49 6.42 -0.82
CA LEU A 27 -10.07 6.64 -0.57
C LEU A 27 -9.22 5.50 -1.13
N LEU A 28 -9.64 4.25 -0.96
CA LEU A 28 -8.91 3.10 -1.52
C LEU A 28 -8.90 3.12 -3.05
N LYS A 29 -10.06 3.40 -3.67
CA LYS A 29 -10.19 3.47 -5.13
C LYS A 29 -9.34 4.60 -5.71
N ILE A 30 -9.36 5.78 -5.09
CA ILE A 30 -8.57 6.96 -5.50
C ILE A 30 -7.09 6.69 -5.32
N PHE A 31 -6.66 6.19 -4.14
CA PHE A 31 -5.26 5.85 -3.89
C PHE A 31 -4.71 4.89 -4.94
N HIS A 32 -5.46 3.80 -5.21
CA HIS A 32 -5.04 2.81 -6.19
C HIS A 32 -4.98 3.38 -7.62
N ALA A 33 -5.95 4.22 -8.00
CA ALA A 33 -5.95 4.86 -9.32
C ALA A 33 -4.77 5.83 -9.48
N ASN A 34 -4.50 6.67 -8.47
CA ASN A 34 -3.39 7.61 -8.48
C ASN A 34 -2.04 6.86 -8.55
N LEU A 35 -1.87 5.81 -7.73
CA LEU A 35 -0.67 4.99 -7.77
C LEU A 35 -0.49 4.31 -9.14
N HIS A 36 -1.57 3.83 -9.75
CA HIS A 36 -1.52 3.27 -11.10
C HIS A 36 -1.05 4.29 -12.14
N GLN A 37 -1.55 5.52 -12.07
CA GLN A 37 -1.14 6.60 -12.97
C GLN A 37 0.35 6.95 -12.80
N GLU A 38 0.85 7.02 -11.57
CA GLU A 38 2.28 7.26 -11.32
C GLU A 38 3.17 6.15 -11.88
N PHE A 39 2.73 4.90 -11.78
CA PHE A 39 3.44 3.76 -12.39
C PHE A 39 3.41 3.82 -13.92
N GLU A 40 2.28 4.15 -14.53
CA GLU A 40 2.18 4.33 -15.99
C GLU A 40 3.09 5.45 -16.48
N LYS A 41 3.14 6.60 -15.80
CA LYS A 41 4.06 7.71 -16.11
C LYS A 41 5.52 7.28 -16.06
N ALA A 42 5.87 6.39 -15.12
CA ALA A 42 7.21 5.84 -14.98
C ALA A 42 7.49 4.65 -15.93
N ASN A 43 6.61 4.33 -16.87
CA ASN A 43 6.68 3.15 -17.75
C ASN A 43 6.82 1.81 -16.98
N ASN A 44 6.22 1.74 -15.79
CA ASN A 44 6.22 0.57 -14.93
C ASN A 44 4.81 -0.03 -14.82
N VAL A 45 4.74 -1.31 -14.44
CA VAL A 45 3.48 -2.01 -14.21
C VAL A 45 3.24 -2.16 -12.71
N LEU A 46 2.12 -1.63 -12.23
CA LEU A 46 1.69 -1.83 -10.85
C LEU A 46 1.21 -3.27 -10.66
N LYS A 47 1.91 -4.04 -9.82
CA LYS A 47 1.49 -5.39 -9.42
C LYS A 47 0.89 -5.32 -8.02
N SER A 48 -0.35 -5.79 -7.88
CA SER A 48 -1.04 -5.79 -6.59
C SER A 48 -1.99 -6.98 -6.49
N ARG A 49 -2.20 -7.45 -5.26
CA ARG A 49 -3.16 -8.53 -4.97
C ARG A 49 -3.90 -8.25 -3.67
N THR A 50 -5.14 -8.69 -3.58
CA THR A 50 -5.89 -8.65 -2.33
C THR A 50 -5.46 -9.75 -1.35
N HIS A 51 -5.68 -9.49 -0.07
CA HIS A 51 -5.64 -10.46 1.02
C HIS A 51 -6.86 -10.24 1.93
N CYS A 52 -7.04 -11.09 2.95
CA CYS A 52 -8.25 -11.16 3.77
C CYS A 52 -8.75 -9.84 4.41
N ILE A 53 -7.90 -8.81 4.49
CA ILE A 53 -8.24 -7.52 5.09
C ILE A 53 -7.79 -6.31 4.25
N GLY A 54 -7.30 -6.50 3.01
CA GLY A 54 -6.76 -5.39 2.24
C GLY A 54 -5.98 -5.77 1.00
N ILE A 55 -4.94 -5.00 0.66
CA ILE A 55 -4.16 -5.10 -0.57
C ILE A 55 -2.67 -5.11 -0.25
N THR A 56 -1.94 -6.05 -0.87
CA THR A 56 -0.48 -6.02 -0.93
C THR A 56 -0.03 -5.52 -2.31
N TYR A 57 0.83 -4.51 -2.34
CA TYR A 57 1.48 -4.05 -3.57
C TYR A 57 2.90 -4.60 -3.66
N LEU A 58 3.26 -5.09 -4.84
CA LEU A 58 4.40 -5.97 -5.08
C LEU A 58 5.36 -5.35 -6.09
N TYR A 59 6.65 -5.35 -5.78
CA TYR A 59 7.71 -5.11 -6.76
C TYR A 59 7.96 -6.40 -7.57
N SER A 60 8.02 -7.53 -6.86
CA SER A 60 8.14 -8.88 -7.44
C SER A 60 7.23 -9.86 -6.69
N PRO A 61 6.99 -11.08 -7.22
CA PRO A 61 6.14 -12.07 -6.55
C PRO A 61 6.54 -12.40 -5.11
N ARG A 62 7.81 -12.17 -4.73
CA ARG A 62 8.35 -12.42 -3.40
C ARG A 62 8.66 -11.14 -2.60
N LYS A 63 8.38 -9.96 -3.17
CA LYS A 63 8.76 -8.67 -2.57
C LYS A 63 7.61 -7.68 -2.63
N ALA A 64 7.02 -7.44 -1.46
CA ALA A 64 6.06 -6.36 -1.25
C ALA A 64 6.79 -5.04 -0.99
N PHE A 65 6.18 -3.93 -1.40
CA PHE A 65 6.61 -2.59 -1.01
C PHE A 65 5.53 -1.84 -0.22
N ILE A 66 4.30 -2.33 -0.21
CA ILE A 66 3.20 -1.81 0.62
C ILE A 66 2.35 -2.96 1.16
N TYR A 67 2.00 -2.84 2.44
CA TYR A 67 0.84 -3.52 3.03
C TYR A 67 -0.23 -2.49 3.35
N LEU A 68 -1.40 -2.63 2.73
CA LEU A 68 -2.57 -1.78 2.96
C LEU A 68 -3.67 -2.63 3.57
N SER A 69 -4.18 -2.22 4.73
CA SER A 69 -5.33 -2.83 5.40
C SER A 69 -6.51 -1.87 5.40
N VAL A 70 -7.69 -2.41 5.13
CA VAL A 70 -8.96 -1.70 5.17
C VAL A 70 -9.52 -1.82 6.57
N TRP A 71 -9.89 -0.69 7.17
CA TRP A 71 -10.63 -0.64 8.43
C TRP A 71 -11.97 0.06 8.20
N GLN A 72 -12.84 0.03 9.22
CA GLN A 72 -14.18 0.59 9.14
C GLN A 72 -14.19 2.04 8.65
N ASN A 73 -13.29 2.88 9.19
CA ASN A 73 -13.30 4.33 9.02
C ASN A 73 -11.98 4.91 8.48
N PHE A 74 -10.98 4.08 8.18
CA PHE A 74 -9.68 4.52 7.66
C PHE A 74 -8.97 3.41 6.89
N LEU A 75 -7.91 3.77 6.15
CA LEU A 75 -6.94 2.80 5.63
C LEU A 75 -5.65 2.86 6.45
N SER A 76 -5.08 1.71 6.74
CA SER A 76 -3.79 1.59 7.42
C SER A 76 -2.76 1.09 6.43
N MET A 77 -1.59 1.71 6.41
CA MET A 77 -0.51 1.37 5.48
C MET A 77 0.81 1.18 6.21
N ARG A 78 1.62 0.27 5.69
CA ARG A 78 3.05 0.20 5.96
C ARG A 78 3.81 0.17 4.65
N PHE A 79 4.93 0.88 4.62
CA PHE A 79 5.78 1.03 3.46
C PHE A 79 7.11 0.30 3.69
N PHE A 80 7.65 -0.32 2.65
CA PHE A 80 8.96 -0.94 2.72
C PHE A 80 10.04 0.15 2.71
N THR A 81 10.95 0.12 3.68
CA THR A 81 12.03 1.09 3.83
C THR A 81 13.41 0.44 3.77
N GLY A 82 13.51 -0.91 3.80
CA GLY A 82 14.80 -1.61 3.77
C GLY A 82 15.72 -1.15 4.91
N ASN A 83 16.96 -0.74 4.59
CA ASN A 83 17.86 -0.05 5.53
C ASN A 83 17.81 1.48 5.37
N SER A 84 17.00 2.00 4.44
CA SER A 84 16.84 3.43 4.18
C SER A 84 15.73 4.03 5.04
N HIS A 85 15.36 5.27 4.74
CA HIS A 85 14.25 6.03 5.32
C HIS A 85 13.45 6.70 4.20
N ILE A 86 12.15 6.89 4.43
CA ILE A 86 11.28 7.72 3.58
C ILE A 86 11.01 8.98 4.39
N GLU A 87 11.36 10.14 3.84
CA GLU A 87 11.17 11.43 4.51
C GLU A 87 9.72 11.62 4.95
N GLY A 88 9.50 12.03 6.20
CA GLY A 88 8.16 12.18 6.78
C GLY A 88 7.53 10.89 7.32
N LEU A 89 8.25 9.75 7.33
CA LEU A 89 7.80 8.50 7.93
C LEU A 89 8.85 7.88 8.86
N ASN A 90 8.49 7.61 10.12
CA ASN A 90 9.40 6.90 11.01
C ASN A 90 9.61 5.44 10.57
N LYS A 91 10.73 4.85 10.98
CA LYS A 91 11.01 3.42 10.79
C LYS A 91 10.10 2.59 11.68
N GLY A 92 9.75 1.41 11.21
CA GLY A 92 8.91 0.47 11.95
C GLY A 92 9.06 -0.96 11.45
N ILE A 93 8.16 -1.80 11.95
CA ILE A 93 8.17 -3.23 11.67
C ILE A 93 7.59 -3.50 10.28
N TRP A 94 8.31 -4.25 9.46
CA TRP A 94 7.81 -4.73 8.17
C TRP A 94 6.89 -5.94 8.34
N ASN A 95 7.46 -7.11 8.63
CA ASN A 95 6.70 -8.37 8.69
C ASN A 95 6.62 -9.01 10.09
N LYS A 96 7.74 -9.04 10.81
CA LYS A 96 7.86 -9.75 12.09
C LYS A 96 8.57 -8.88 13.12
N LYS A 97 8.41 -9.24 14.39
CA LYS A 97 9.14 -8.60 15.49
C LYS A 97 10.64 -8.53 15.13
N ASP A 98 11.23 -7.35 15.36
CA ASP A 98 12.64 -7.01 15.05
C ASP A 98 12.98 -6.83 13.55
N ASP A 99 12.00 -6.89 12.64
CA ASP A 99 12.19 -6.55 11.23
C ASP A 99 11.99 -5.05 10.97
N ASN A 100 13.01 -4.24 11.28
CA ASN A 100 12.98 -2.78 11.16
C ASN A 100 13.11 -2.26 9.70
N ARG A 101 12.62 -3.03 8.73
CA ARG A 101 12.66 -2.71 7.29
C ARG A 101 11.37 -2.08 6.78
N GLY A 102 10.46 -1.75 7.68
CA GLY A 102 9.19 -1.11 7.36
C GLY A 102 9.17 0.34 7.82
N SER A 103 8.07 1.02 7.54
CA SER A 103 7.69 2.25 8.22
C SER A 103 6.89 1.95 9.48
N GLU A 104 6.66 2.98 10.30
CA GLU A 104 5.52 3.02 11.19
C GLU A 104 4.20 2.85 10.41
N THR A 105 3.11 2.59 11.12
CA THR A 105 1.79 2.56 10.50
C THR A 105 1.36 3.97 10.11
N PHE A 106 1.08 4.17 8.83
CA PHE A 106 0.51 5.39 8.29
C PHE A 106 -1.00 5.25 8.08
N ILE A 107 -1.78 6.30 8.38
CA ILE A 107 -3.25 6.27 8.30
C ILE A 107 -3.72 7.21 7.18
N ILE A 108 -4.54 6.69 6.27
CA ILE A 108 -5.29 7.50 5.31
C ILE A 108 -6.72 7.66 5.81
N GLN A 109 -7.14 8.91 5.99
CA GLN A 109 -8.49 9.29 6.42
C GLN A 109 -9.08 10.45 5.61
N ASN A 110 -8.25 11.11 4.78
CA ASN A 110 -8.64 12.26 3.96
C ASN A 110 -7.71 12.42 2.75
N ASN A 111 -8.03 13.37 1.86
CA ASN A 111 -7.26 13.61 0.64
C ASN A 111 -5.80 14.00 0.91
N GLN A 112 -5.52 14.81 1.95
CA GLN A 112 -4.15 15.19 2.27
C GLN A 112 -3.28 13.97 2.66
N SER A 113 -3.81 13.10 3.52
CA SER A 113 -3.13 11.85 3.88
C SER A 113 -3.00 10.90 2.68
N LEU A 114 -3.95 10.93 1.74
CA LEU A 114 -3.91 10.14 0.52
C LEU A 114 -2.77 10.60 -0.39
N ASP A 115 -2.60 11.90 -0.58
CA ASP A 115 -1.54 12.46 -1.43
C ASP A 115 -0.15 12.09 -0.91
N HIS A 116 0.06 12.21 0.41
CA HIS A 116 1.30 11.76 1.05
C HIS A 116 1.53 10.25 0.88
N ALA A 117 0.47 9.43 1.01
CA ALA A 117 0.60 7.98 0.82
C ALA A 117 1.06 7.61 -0.59
N VAL A 118 0.66 8.35 -1.63
CA VAL A 118 1.14 8.12 -3.00
C VAL A 118 2.62 8.44 -3.12
N ILE A 119 3.09 9.55 -2.53
CA ILE A 119 4.51 9.92 -2.51
C ILE A 119 5.32 8.81 -1.81
N PHE A 120 4.89 8.39 -0.62
CA PHE A 120 5.55 7.33 0.13
C PHE A 120 5.55 5.99 -0.61
N ALA A 121 4.48 5.68 -1.34
CA ALA A 121 4.39 4.48 -2.16
C ALA A 121 5.45 4.45 -3.27
N MET A 122 5.68 5.58 -3.95
CA MET A 122 6.69 5.69 -5.01
C MET A 122 8.11 5.56 -4.45
N GLU A 123 8.40 6.19 -3.32
CA GLU A 123 9.70 6.04 -2.65
C GLU A 123 9.93 4.61 -2.14
N ALA A 124 8.91 3.99 -1.52
CA ALA A 124 8.98 2.61 -1.09
C ALA A 124 9.23 1.64 -2.26
N HIS A 125 8.62 1.90 -3.42
CA HIS A 125 8.86 1.12 -4.64
C HIS A 125 10.32 1.27 -5.12
N LYS A 126 10.84 2.49 -5.15
CA LYS A 126 12.25 2.76 -5.52
C LYS A 126 13.21 2.03 -4.58
N ILE A 127 13.02 2.16 -3.26
CA ILE A 127 13.81 1.44 -2.26
C ILE A 127 13.70 -0.08 -2.46
N ALA A 128 12.50 -0.59 -2.73
CA ALA A 128 12.31 -2.01 -3.01
C ALA A 128 13.01 -2.45 -4.31
N SER A 129 13.13 -1.59 -5.31
CA SER A 129 13.85 -1.88 -6.56
C SER A 129 15.36 -1.97 -6.34
N ASP A 130 15.94 -1.01 -5.62
CA ASP A 130 17.38 -0.92 -5.34
C ASP A 130 17.86 -1.98 -4.34
N TRP A 131 16.93 -2.57 -3.59
CA TRP A 131 17.25 -3.54 -2.56
C TRP A 131 17.61 -4.91 -3.16
N SER A 132 18.87 -5.30 -3.12
CA SER A 132 19.39 -6.51 -3.76
C SER A 132 19.22 -7.82 -2.97
N ARG A 133 18.62 -7.79 -1.78
CA ARG A 133 18.38 -9.00 -0.96
C ARG A 133 17.03 -9.65 -1.22
#